data_AF-A0A7I4YFJ8-F1
#
_entry.id   AF-A0A7I4YFJ8-F1
#
_cell.length_a   1.000
_cell.length_b   1.000
_cell.length_c   1.000
_cell.angle_alpha   90.00
_cell.angle_beta   90.00
_cell.angle_gamma   90.00
#
_symmetry.space_group_name_H-M   'P 1'
#
loop_
_entity.id
_entity.type
_entity.pdbx_description
1 polymer ?
#
loop_
_entity_poly.entity_id
_entity_poly.type
_entity_poly.pdbx_seq_one_letter_code
_entity_poly.pdbx_strand_id
1 'polypeptide(L)'
;MPADLATLNHQQTYIGETGRQLAVRTKEHLAGMRRGSLMTPLGRHKTEEHSNNNFEIKCTILAQETEISARKALEAFWIFQRNPKMNGRDECPSITNDLLPYIPHCEL
;
A
#
# COMPACT_ATOMS: atom_id res chain seq x y z
N MET A 1 -11.70 -36.66 5.00
CA MET A 1 -12.36 -35.71 4.10
C MET A 1 -11.37 -34.58 3.83
N PRO A 2 -10.68 -34.53 2.68
CA PRO A 2 -9.72 -33.47 2.40
C PRO A 2 -10.43 -32.36 1.62
N ALA A 3 -10.77 -31.25 2.29
CA ALA A 3 -11.26 -30.06 1.60
C ALA A 3 -10.06 -29.17 1.25
N ASP A 4 -9.63 -29.34 0.00
CA ASP A 4 -9.29 -28.27 -0.93
C ASP A 4 -8.22 -27.25 -0.52
N LEU A 5 -7.03 -27.53 -1.05
CA LEU A 5 -6.02 -26.61 -1.59
C LEU A 5 -6.63 -25.37 -2.30
N ALA A 6 -7.19 -24.44 -1.53
CA ALA A 6 -7.37 -23.07 -1.94
C ALA A 6 -6.23 -22.24 -1.33
N THR A 7 -4.99 -22.47 -1.78
CA THR A 7 -4.04 -21.37 -1.91
C THR A 7 -4.60 -20.42 -2.97
N LEU A 8 -5.63 -19.68 -2.56
CA LEU A 8 -6.21 -18.60 -3.31
C LEU A 8 -5.08 -17.58 -3.45
N ASN A 9 -4.52 -17.49 -4.66
CA ASN A 9 -3.48 -16.54 -5.04
C ASN A 9 -4.02 -15.11 -4.90
N HIS A 10 -4.16 -14.65 -3.67
CA HIS A 10 -4.46 -13.29 -3.32
C HIS A 10 -3.13 -12.52 -3.33
N GLN A 11 -2.62 -12.21 -4.53
CA GLN A 11 -1.58 -11.19 -4.67
C GLN A 11 -2.18 -9.80 -4.41
N GLN A 12 -2.72 -9.61 -3.21
CA GLN A 12 -3.17 -8.32 -2.74
C GLN A 12 -1.94 -7.47 -2.46
N THR A 13 -1.94 -6.26 -2.99
CA THR A 13 -0.83 -5.33 -2.91
C THR A 13 -1.26 -4.13 -2.09
N TYR A 14 -0.34 -3.62 -1.28
CA TYR A 14 -0.39 -2.29 -0.70
C TYR A 14 0.79 -1.49 -1.26
N ILE A 15 0.54 -0.24 -1.64
CA ILE A 15 1.55 0.69 -2.15
C ILE A 15 1.64 1.85 -1.15
N GLY A 16 2.86 2.18 -0.76
CA GLY A 16 3.12 3.26 0.19
C GLY A 16 4.46 3.94 -0.09
N GLU A 17 4.53 5.26 0.08
CA GLU A 17 5.79 5.98 0.13
C GLU A 17 6.42 5.88 1.52
N THR A 18 7.73 6.10 1.58
CA THR A 18 8.37 6.43 2.85
C THR A 18 9.59 7.32 2.64
N GLY A 19 9.61 8.45 3.36
CA GLY A 19 10.83 9.23 3.58
C GLY A 19 11.73 8.68 4.70
N ARG A 20 11.31 7.62 5.39
CA ARG A 20 12.10 6.96 6.44
C ARG A 20 12.92 5.83 5.84
N GLN A 21 13.89 5.32 6.61
CA GLN A 21 14.57 4.09 6.22
C GLN A 21 13.55 2.98 6.00
N LEU A 22 13.66 2.26 4.86
CA LEU A 22 12.73 1.21 4.48
C LEU A 22 12.54 0.17 5.61
N ALA A 23 13.62 -0.22 6.29
CA ALA A 23 13.58 -1.15 7.41
C ALA A 23 12.67 -0.70 8.56
N VAL A 24 12.59 0.62 8.83
CA VAL A 24 11.71 1.17 9.86
C VAL A 24 10.25 1.03 9.42
N ARG A 25 9.94 1.43 8.18
CA ARG A 25 8.58 1.32 7.63
C ARG A 25 8.11 -0.14 7.56
N THR A 26 8.98 -1.06 7.16
CA THR A 26 8.69 -2.49 7.15
C THR A 26 8.37 -3.02 8.56
N LYS A 27 9.13 -2.62 9.58
CA LYS A 27 8.87 -3.04 10.97
C LYS A 27 7.52 -2.54 11.48
N GLU A 28 7.10 -1.33 11.11
CA GLU A 28 5.79 -0.78 11.47
C GLU A 28 4.65 -1.57 10.84
N HIS A 29 4.76 -1.87 9.54
CA HIS A 29 3.79 -2.70 8.84
C HIS A 29 3.67 -4.10 9.47
N LEU A 30 4.79 -4.73 9.78
CA LEU A 30 4.82 -6.02 10.48
C LEU A 30 4.23 -5.94 11.89
N ALA A 31 4.45 -4.84 12.62
CA ALA A 31 3.85 -4.62 13.93
C ALA A 31 2.31 -4.48 13.84
N GLY A 32 1.81 -3.75 12.85
CA GLY A 32 0.37 -3.64 12.57
C GLY A 32 -0.27 -4.99 12.23
N MET A 33 0.39 -5.77 11.38
CA MET A 33 -0.01 -7.14 11.03
C MET A 33 -0.04 -8.05 12.26
N ARG A 34 1.03 -8.07 13.09
CA ARG A 34 1.08 -8.92 14.30
C ARG A 34 -0.09 -8.62 15.24
N ARG A 35 -0.45 -7.35 15.39
CA ARG A 35 -1.56 -6.90 16.25
C ARG A 35 -2.95 -7.13 15.64
N GLY A 36 -3.06 -7.45 14.35
CA GLY A 36 -4.36 -7.49 13.65
C GLY A 36 -5.06 -6.12 13.63
N SER A 37 -4.28 -5.03 13.58
CA SER A 37 -4.84 -3.67 13.68
C SER A 37 -5.65 -3.29 12.44
N LEU A 38 -6.95 -3.02 12.63
CA LEU A 38 -7.85 -2.54 11.57
C LEU A 38 -7.47 -1.16 10.99
N MET A 39 -6.63 -0.42 11.72
CA MET A 39 -6.11 0.88 11.29
C MET A 39 -4.93 0.78 10.34
N THR A 40 -4.36 -0.42 10.15
CA THR A 40 -3.23 -0.63 9.25
C THR A 40 -3.64 -1.54 8.10
N PRO A 41 -3.18 -1.30 6.86
CA PRO A 41 -3.55 -2.13 5.70
C PRO A 41 -3.31 -3.63 5.91
N LEU A 42 -2.12 -4.00 6.41
CA LEU A 42 -1.79 -5.41 6.67
C LEU A 42 -2.57 -5.99 7.85
N GLY A 43 -2.80 -5.23 8.92
CA GLY A 43 -3.58 -5.70 10.07
C GLY A 43 -5.04 -5.93 9.70
N ARG A 44 -5.64 -5.01 8.94
CA ARG A 44 -6.99 -5.15 8.40
C ARG A 44 -7.12 -6.36 7.48
N HIS A 45 -6.20 -6.48 6.51
CA HIS A 45 -6.16 -7.62 5.59
C HIS A 45 -6.00 -8.96 6.32
N LYS A 46 -5.17 -9.00 7.38
CA LYS A 46 -5.04 -10.18 8.24
C LYS A 46 -6.40 -10.61 8.84
N THR A 47 -7.14 -9.64 9.37
CA THR A 47 -8.42 -9.88 10.02
C THR A 47 -9.50 -10.28 9.02
N GLU A 48 -9.58 -9.59 7.89
CA GLU A 48 -10.65 -9.75 6.90
C GLU A 48 -10.44 -10.94 5.97
N GLU A 49 -9.21 -11.22 5.55
CA GLU A 49 -8.91 -12.17 4.47
C GLU A 49 -8.18 -13.42 4.96
N HIS A 50 -7.61 -13.38 6.18
CA HIS A 50 -6.85 -14.49 6.75
C HIS A 50 -7.39 -14.99 8.09
N SER A 51 -8.57 -14.56 8.52
CA SER A 51 -9.17 -14.99 9.80
C SER A 51 -8.19 -14.86 10.99
N ASN A 52 -7.41 -13.77 11.01
CA ASN A 52 -6.35 -13.53 11.99
C ASN A 52 -5.15 -14.50 11.97
N ASN A 53 -5.01 -15.34 10.94
CA ASN A 53 -3.80 -16.13 10.73
C ASN A 53 -2.66 -15.31 10.12
N ASN A 54 -1.42 -15.75 10.33
CA ASN A 54 -0.27 -15.12 9.71
C ASN A 54 -0.20 -15.48 8.22
N PHE A 55 0.35 -14.58 7.41
CA PHE A 55 0.56 -14.75 5.98
C PHE A 55 1.95 -14.22 5.59
N GLU A 56 2.44 -14.65 4.43
CA GLU A 56 3.73 -14.21 3.91
C GLU A 56 3.59 -12.86 3.19
N ILE A 57 4.61 -12.02 3.33
CA ILE A 57 4.69 -10.73 2.64
C ILE A 57 5.97 -10.62 1.84
N LYS A 58 5.87 -10.00 0.66
CA LYS A 58 7.02 -9.61 -0.16
C LYS A 58 7.04 -8.10 -0.30
N CYS A 59 8.19 -7.49 0.02
CA CYS A 59 8.42 -6.07 -0.21
C CYS A 59 9.22 -5.90 -1.51
N THR A 60 8.77 -5.01 -2.40
CA THR A 60 9.47 -4.67 -3.65
C THR A 60 9.60 -3.15 -3.73
N ILE A 61 10.81 -2.66 -4.02
CA ILE A 61 11.05 -1.24 -4.25
C ILE A 61 10.63 -0.92 -5.69
N LEU A 62 9.67 0.00 -5.86
CA LEU A 62 9.19 0.42 -7.18
C LEU A 62 10.05 1.55 -7.78
N ALA A 63 10.54 2.45 -6.94
CA ALA A 63 11.39 3.59 -7.30
C ALA A 63 12.13 4.12 -6.06
N GLN A 64 13.17 4.92 -6.27
CA GLN A 64 13.90 5.64 -5.23
C GLN A 64 14.05 7.10 -5.64
N GLU A 65 13.57 8.02 -4.81
CA GLU A 65 13.62 9.46 -5.09
C GLU A 65 13.97 10.24 -3.82
N THR A 66 14.81 11.27 -3.95
CA THR A 66 15.22 12.15 -2.84
C THR A 66 14.13 13.16 -2.52
N GLU A 67 13.46 13.68 -3.55
CA GLU A 67 12.43 14.70 -3.42
C GLU A 67 11.13 14.13 -2.84
N ILE A 68 10.60 14.81 -1.81
CA ILE A 68 9.35 14.40 -1.15
C ILE A 68 8.19 14.44 -2.14
N SER A 69 8.12 15.48 -2.97
CA SER A 69 7.10 15.65 -4.00
C SER A 69 7.14 14.53 -5.03
N ALA A 70 8.33 14.13 -5.50
CA ALA A 70 8.49 13.03 -6.45
C ALA A 70 8.04 11.69 -5.86
N ARG A 71 8.41 11.37 -4.60
CA ARG A 71 7.96 10.14 -3.94
C ARG A 71 6.43 10.07 -3.81
N LYS A 72 5.81 11.17 -3.37
CA LYS A 72 4.36 11.26 -3.27
C LYS A 72 3.70 11.14 -4.64
N ALA A 73 4.18 11.85 -5.65
CA ALA A 73 3.66 11.75 -7.01
C ALA A 73 3.73 10.30 -7.56
N LEU A 74 4.85 9.61 -7.33
CA LEU A 74 5.02 8.21 -7.72
C LEU A 74 4.07 7.27 -6.96
N GLU A 75 3.86 7.48 -5.66
CA GLU A 75 2.90 6.71 -4.87
C GLU A 75 1.48 6.83 -5.44
N ALA A 76 0.98 8.05 -5.66
CA ALA A 76 -0.33 8.22 -6.29
C ALA A 76 -0.39 7.64 -7.69
N PHE A 77 0.64 7.85 -8.52
CA PHE A 77 0.69 7.27 -9.85
C PHE A 77 0.56 5.74 -9.80
N TRP A 78 1.28 5.07 -8.91
CA TRP A 78 1.22 3.62 -8.79
C TRP A 78 -0.10 3.13 -8.19
N ILE A 79 -0.67 3.84 -7.21
CA ILE A 79 -2.00 3.53 -6.67
C ILE A 79 -3.05 3.67 -7.77
N PHE A 80 -3.04 4.78 -8.52
CA PHE A 80 -3.95 5.02 -9.64
C PHE A 80 -3.81 3.95 -10.72
N GLN A 81 -2.58 3.69 -11.17
CA GLN A 81 -2.30 2.76 -12.27
C GLN A 81 -2.58 1.30 -11.92
N ARG A 82 -2.33 0.87 -10.67
CA ARG A 82 -2.46 -0.53 -10.24
C ARG A 82 -3.74 -0.83 -9.47
N ASN A 83 -4.46 0.19 -9.01
CA ASN A 83 -5.66 0.09 -8.20
C ASN A 83 -5.56 -0.99 -7.08
N PRO A 84 -4.53 -0.90 -6.21
CA PRO A 84 -4.25 -1.93 -5.22
C PRO A 84 -5.38 -2.10 -4.20
N LYS A 85 -5.88 -3.34 -4.03
CA LYS A 85 -7.02 -3.65 -3.15
C LYS A 85 -6.81 -3.26 -1.67
N MET A 86 -5.57 -3.23 -1.18
CA MET A 86 -5.29 -2.95 0.24
C MET A 86 -5.15 -1.46 0.56
N ASN A 87 -5.00 -0.59 -0.43
CA ASN A 87 -4.98 0.85 -0.18
C ASN A 87 -6.40 1.36 0.09
N GLY A 88 -6.53 2.22 1.10
CA GLY A 88 -7.81 2.86 1.41
C GLY A 88 -8.25 3.80 0.29
N ARG A 89 -9.57 3.94 0.06
CA ARG A 89 -10.12 4.94 -0.90
C ARG A 89 -9.69 6.37 -0.54
N ASP A 90 -9.48 6.62 0.75
CA ASP A 90 -9.04 7.91 1.30
C ASP A 90 -7.50 8.04 1.41
N GLU A 91 -6.72 7.07 0.95
CA GLU A 91 -5.24 7.16 0.87
C GLU A 91 -4.77 7.78 -0.46
N CYS A 92 -5.66 7.96 -1.43
CA CYS A 92 -5.41 8.62 -2.72
C CYS A 92 -5.72 10.14 -2.84
N PRO A 93 -6.44 10.85 -1.93
CA PRO A 93 -6.90 12.21 -2.20
C PRO A 93 -5.91 13.33 -1.86
N SER A 94 -4.73 13.09 -1.28
CA SER A 94 -3.77 14.17 -1.01
C SER A 94 -3.06 14.63 -2.29
N ILE A 95 -2.51 13.69 -3.07
CA ILE A 95 -1.70 14.02 -4.24
C ILE A 95 -2.55 14.59 -5.38
N THR A 96 -3.78 14.10 -5.56
CA THR A 96 -4.70 14.72 -6.52
C THR A 96 -4.93 16.18 -6.17
N ASN A 97 -5.22 16.50 -4.90
CA ASN A 97 -5.40 17.88 -4.43
C ASN A 97 -4.12 18.73 -4.49
N ASP A 98 -2.95 18.16 -4.20
CA ASP A 98 -1.66 18.84 -4.30
C ASP A 98 -1.27 19.12 -5.77
N LEU A 99 -1.74 18.29 -6.70
CA LEU A 99 -1.49 18.43 -8.14
C LEU A 99 -2.58 19.20 -8.89
N LEU A 100 -3.79 19.34 -8.31
CA LEU A 100 -4.91 20.11 -8.89
C LEU A 100 -4.49 21.51 -9.36
N PRO A 101 -3.67 22.29 -8.61
CA PRO A 101 -3.22 23.62 -9.05
C PRO A 101 -2.35 23.61 -10.30
N TYR A 102 -1.73 22.47 -10.64
CA TYR A 102 -0.82 22.32 -11.76
C TYR A 102 -1.49 21.76 -13.02
N ILE A 103 -2.73 21.24 -12.92
CA ILE A 103 -3.50 20.74 -14.06
C ILE A 103 -3.66 21.78 -15.19
N PRO A 104 -3.92 23.09 -14.92
CA PRO A 104 -3.97 24.10 -15.99
C PRO A 104 -2.64 24.29 -16.73
N HIS A 105 -1.52 23.84 -16.18
CA HIS A 105 -0.20 23.89 -16.81
C HIS A 105 0.15 22.60 -17.58
N CYS A 106 -0.73 21.59 -17.55
CA CYS A 106 -0.58 20.33 -18.29
C CYS A 106 -1.33 20.33 -19.63
N GLU A 107 -1.89 21.47 -20.07
CA GLU A 107 -2.48 21.61 -21.40
C GLU A 107 -1.39 21.49 -22.48
N LEU A 108 -1.49 20.43 -23.29
CA LEU A 108 -0.81 20.23 -24.57
C LEU A 108 -1.74 20.68 -25.70
#